data_AF-A0A0F9VJM4-F1
#
_entry.id   AF-A0A0F9VJM4-F1
#
_cell.length_a   1.000
_cell.length_b   1.000
_cell.length_c   1.000
_cell.angle_alpha   90.00
_cell.angle_beta   90.00
_cell.angle_gamma   90.00
#
_symmetry.space_group_name_H-M   'P 1'
#
loop_
_entity.id
_entity.type
_entity.pdbx_description
1 polymer ?
#
loop_
_entity_poly.entity_id
_entity_poly.type
_entity_poly.pdbx_seq_one_letter_code
_entity_poly.pdbx_strand_id
1 'polypeptide(L)'
;MDETSKPNMKYLHERQTNGYIPDNQFRSRDPKFTDQKSKYGKRHQNLPDKGWRETMPASAFQFDPAKLTCICPTGEKLTYRGQRETDHGQTRVHFEGRLLQCRHCPKKYHCMQNPSSADHRKGAGRQVSFIIENKRLPNYTDWMKHRVDSPKGKEIYSHRMSVVEPVFGNIGTTKKLNRFSLRGKKKVQGQWQLYCLVHNIEKLANYGHLAAS
;
A
#
# COMPACT_ATOMS: atom_id res chain seq x y z
N MET A 1 -6.01 8.63 5.31
CA MET A 1 -5.04 9.57 4.71
C MET A 1 -4.08 8.72 3.89
N ASP A 2 -4.42 8.44 2.64
CA ASP A 2 -3.61 7.62 1.72
C ASP A 2 -3.36 8.37 0.40
N GLU A 3 -3.40 9.71 0.44
CA GLU A 3 -3.09 10.53 -0.74
C GLU A 3 -1.60 10.89 -0.74
N THR A 4 -0.86 10.14 -1.56
CA THR A 4 0.39 10.54 -2.21
C THR A 4 1.63 10.72 -1.31
N SER A 5 2.22 9.60 -0.87
CA SER A 5 3.46 9.65 -0.07
C SER A 5 4.66 10.19 -0.87
N LYS A 6 4.76 9.91 -2.17
CA LYS A 6 5.93 10.27 -3.00
C LYS A 6 6.11 11.79 -3.22
N PRO A 7 5.07 12.57 -3.59
CA PRO A 7 5.17 14.04 -3.63
C PRO A 7 5.52 14.68 -2.29
N ASN A 8 5.00 14.14 -1.19
CA ASN A 8 5.30 14.66 0.15
C ASN A 8 6.76 14.41 0.55
N MET A 9 7.31 13.22 0.25
CA MET A 9 8.73 12.96 0.51
C MET A 9 9.63 13.87 -0.32
N LYS A 10 9.28 14.06 -1.60
CA LYS A 10 9.98 14.99 -2.49
C LYS A 10 9.96 16.41 -1.91
N TYR A 11 8.80 16.92 -1.51
CA TYR A 11 8.66 18.23 -0.88
C TYR A 11 9.54 18.39 0.37
N LEU A 12 9.53 17.40 1.27
CA LEU A 12 10.36 17.43 2.48
C LEU A 12 11.85 17.45 2.16
N HIS A 13 12.27 16.67 1.15
CA HIS A 13 13.65 16.62 0.72
C HIS A 13 14.10 17.95 0.09
N GLU A 14 13.34 18.47 -0.88
CA GLU A 14 13.66 19.70 -1.60
C GLU A 14 13.66 20.93 -0.70
N ARG A 15 12.74 21.00 0.27
CA ARG A 15 12.68 22.10 1.25
C ARG A 15 13.50 21.86 2.50
N GLN A 16 14.34 20.83 2.52
CA GLN A 16 15.18 20.44 3.67
C GLN A 16 14.41 20.41 5.00
N THR A 17 13.14 20.01 4.96
CA THR A 17 12.27 19.99 6.13
C THR A 17 12.51 18.72 6.93
N ASN A 18 12.70 18.87 8.24
CA ASN A 18 12.95 17.76 9.16
C ASN A 18 11.67 16.98 9.53
N GLY A 19 11.00 16.41 8.52
CA GLY A 19 9.85 15.53 8.69
C GLY A 19 10.21 14.05 8.63
N TYR A 20 9.52 13.22 9.44
CA TYR A 20 9.59 11.76 9.41
C TYR A 20 8.20 11.18 9.10
N ILE A 21 8.05 10.60 7.90
CA ILE A 21 6.78 10.03 7.45
C ILE A 21 6.95 8.51 7.28
N PRO A 22 6.43 7.70 8.22
CA PRO A 22 6.50 6.24 8.13
C PRO A 22 5.59 5.72 7.01
N ASP A 23 6.00 4.64 6.36
CA ASP A 23 5.15 3.91 5.41
C ASP A 23 4.35 2.80 6.12
N ASN A 24 3.45 2.16 5.37
CA ASN A 24 2.57 1.11 5.90
C ASN A 24 3.34 -0.16 6.32
N GLN A 25 4.60 -0.30 5.90
CA GLN A 25 5.43 -1.46 6.19
C GLN A 25 6.43 -1.20 7.33
N PHE A 26 6.54 0.03 7.84
CA PHE A 26 7.48 0.41 8.90
C PHE A 26 7.49 -0.57 10.07
N ARG A 27 6.29 -0.87 10.62
CA ARG A 27 6.16 -1.81 11.74
C ARG A 27 6.62 -3.23 11.36
N SER A 28 6.44 -3.65 10.12
CA SER A 28 6.86 -4.99 9.68
C SER A 28 8.39 -5.10 9.51
N ARG A 29 9.09 -3.98 9.34
CA ARG A 29 10.56 -3.94 9.22
C ARG A 29 11.28 -3.81 10.56
N ASP A 30 10.60 -3.39 11.61
CA ASP A 30 11.21 -3.23 12.94
C ASP A 30 10.96 -4.49 13.80
N PRO A 31 12.03 -5.19 14.24
CA PRO A 31 11.93 -6.40 15.05
C PRO A 31 11.06 -6.26 16.31
N LYS A 32 10.92 -5.06 16.87
CA LYS A 32 10.10 -4.80 18.06
C LYS A 32 8.62 -5.10 17.86
N PHE A 33 8.14 -5.16 16.61
CA PHE A 33 6.73 -5.44 16.31
C PHE A 33 6.48 -6.85 15.77
N THR A 34 7.49 -7.74 15.77
CA THR A 34 7.36 -9.12 15.29
C THR A 34 6.18 -9.84 15.95
N ASP A 35 6.07 -9.73 17.28
CA ASP A 35 5.02 -10.37 18.07
C ASP A 35 3.74 -9.52 18.19
N GLN A 36 3.66 -8.35 17.57
CA GLN A 36 2.47 -7.49 17.70
C GLN A 36 1.19 -8.20 17.20
N LYS A 37 1.32 -9.00 16.15
CA LYS A 37 0.18 -9.70 15.51
C LYS A 37 -0.29 -10.92 16.31
N SER A 38 0.53 -11.46 17.22
CA SER A 38 0.09 -12.54 18.11
C SER A 38 -0.87 -12.01 19.19
N LYS A 39 -0.62 -10.80 19.70
CA LYS A 39 -1.42 -10.18 20.77
C LYS A 39 -2.78 -9.65 20.33
N TYR A 40 -2.86 -9.00 19.16
CA TYR A 40 -4.07 -8.29 18.73
C TYR A 40 -4.81 -8.95 17.56
N GLY A 41 -4.30 -10.08 17.05
CA GLY A 41 -4.84 -10.77 15.87
C GLY A 41 -4.73 -9.94 14.58
N LYS A 42 -5.17 -10.53 13.46
CA LYS A 42 -5.27 -9.80 12.17
C LYS A 42 -6.62 -9.12 12.06
N ARG A 43 -6.62 -7.82 11.74
CA ARG A 43 -7.84 -7.02 11.53
C ARG A 43 -8.59 -7.51 10.27
N HIS A 44 -9.92 -7.66 10.35
CA HIS A 44 -10.82 -8.02 9.24
C HIS A 44 -10.30 -9.16 8.33
N GLN A 45 -10.37 -10.40 8.81
CA GLN A 45 -10.07 -11.57 7.96
C GLN A 45 -11.21 -11.93 7.01
N ASN A 46 -12.45 -11.52 7.34
CA ASN A 46 -13.62 -11.77 6.50
C ASN A 46 -13.61 -10.81 5.32
N LEU A 47 -12.81 -11.14 4.31
CA LEU A 47 -12.90 -10.56 2.99
C LEU A 47 -14.21 -11.05 2.37
N PRO A 48 -15.01 -10.17 1.74
CA PRO A 48 -16.19 -10.61 0.99
C PRO A 48 -15.76 -11.62 -0.08
N ASP A 49 -16.55 -12.66 -0.28
CA ASP A 49 -16.33 -13.59 -1.37
C ASP A 49 -16.37 -12.80 -2.68
N LYS A 50 -15.24 -12.80 -3.39
CA LYS A 50 -15.10 -12.08 -4.65
C LYS A 50 -15.70 -12.86 -5.81
N GLY A 51 -16.09 -14.13 -5.62
CA GLY A 51 -16.56 -15.03 -6.66
C GLY A 51 -15.45 -15.43 -7.65
N TRP A 52 -14.18 -15.24 -7.26
CA TRP A 52 -13.03 -15.56 -8.10
C TRP A 52 -12.72 -17.05 -7.98
N ARG A 53 -12.55 -17.71 -9.12
CA ARG A 53 -12.15 -19.12 -9.14
C ARG A 53 -10.68 -19.23 -8.79
N GLU A 54 -10.28 -20.35 -8.19
CA GLU A 54 -8.86 -20.67 -8.07
C GLU A 54 -8.31 -20.94 -9.48
N THR A 55 -7.39 -20.09 -9.91
CA THR A 55 -6.71 -20.25 -11.21
C THR A 55 -5.23 -20.47 -10.98
N MET A 56 -4.57 -21.12 -11.93
CA MET A 56 -3.14 -21.37 -11.85
C MET A 56 -2.37 -20.08 -11.52
N PRO A 57 -1.51 -20.07 -10.49
CA PRO A 57 -0.77 -18.87 -10.11
C PRO A 57 0.28 -18.50 -11.16
N ALA A 58 0.75 -17.25 -11.13
CA ALA A 58 1.83 -16.80 -12.02
C ALA A 58 3.14 -17.58 -11.78
N SER A 59 3.35 -18.14 -10.59
CA SER A 59 4.51 -18.98 -10.25
C SER A 59 4.58 -20.29 -11.04
N ALA A 60 3.46 -20.76 -11.61
CA ALA A 60 3.45 -21.93 -12.48
C ALA A 60 4.03 -21.66 -13.88
N PHE A 61 4.25 -20.39 -14.24
CA PHE A 61 4.75 -19.97 -15.54
C PHE A 61 6.26 -19.74 -15.46
N GLN A 62 7.00 -20.25 -16.45
CA GLN A 62 8.44 -20.10 -16.50
C GLN A 62 8.79 -18.75 -17.14
N PHE A 63 9.31 -17.85 -16.34
CA PHE A 63 9.66 -16.49 -16.76
C PHE A 63 11.19 -16.31 -16.74
N ASP A 64 11.74 -15.92 -17.89
CA ASP A 64 13.13 -15.50 -18.04
C ASP A 64 13.19 -13.97 -18.08
N PRO A 65 13.69 -13.32 -17.01
CA PRO A 65 13.77 -11.86 -16.92
C PRO A 65 14.82 -11.25 -17.87
N ALA A 66 15.86 -12.00 -18.27
CA ALA A 66 16.91 -11.48 -19.14
C ALA A 66 16.43 -11.38 -20.59
N LYS A 67 15.66 -12.36 -21.05
CA LYS A 67 15.11 -12.41 -22.41
C LYS A 67 13.71 -11.83 -22.52
N LEU A 68 13.08 -11.47 -21.40
CA LEU A 68 11.67 -11.07 -21.32
C LEU A 68 10.75 -12.09 -22.00
N THR A 69 11.01 -13.37 -21.77
CA THR A 69 10.20 -14.47 -22.31
C THR A 69 9.44 -15.17 -21.20
N CYS A 70 8.19 -15.51 -21.45
CA CYS A 70 7.35 -16.26 -20.53
C CYS A 70 6.76 -17.48 -21.24
N ILE A 71 6.90 -18.65 -20.62
CA ILE A 71 6.41 -19.94 -21.12
C ILE A 71 5.33 -20.45 -20.16
N CYS A 72 4.20 -20.87 -20.71
CA CYS A 72 3.11 -21.42 -19.91
C CYS A 72 3.40 -22.86 -19.47
N PRO A 73 2.66 -23.40 -18.46
CA PRO A 73 2.78 -24.80 -18.04
C PRO A 73 2.53 -25.85 -19.14
N THR A 74 1.99 -25.45 -20.29
CA THR A 74 1.75 -26.30 -21.46
C THR A 74 2.86 -26.16 -22.52
N GLY A 75 3.91 -25.37 -22.26
CA GLY A 75 5.06 -25.20 -23.15
C GLY A 75 4.91 -24.08 -24.19
N GLU A 76 3.75 -23.41 -24.27
CA GLU A 76 3.52 -22.32 -25.23
C GLU A 76 4.12 -21.00 -24.75
N LYS A 77 4.71 -20.25 -25.69
CA LYS A 77 5.27 -18.90 -25.44
C LYS A 77 4.15 -17.85 -25.38
N LEU A 78 4.16 -17.03 -24.34
CA LEU A 78 3.27 -15.88 -24.21
C LEU A 78 3.82 -14.66 -24.96
N THR A 79 2.91 -13.82 -25.45
CA THR A 79 3.23 -12.55 -26.08
C THR A 79 3.56 -11.50 -25.02
N TYR A 80 4.71 -10.85 -25.16
CA TYR A 80 5.07 -9.69 -24.35
C TYR A 80 4.16 -8.51 -24.69
N ARG A 81 3.45 -7.96 -23.69
CA ARG A 81 2.54 -6.82 -23.86
C ARG A 81 3.15 -5.48 -23.48
N GLY A 82 4.26 -5.50 -22.75
CA GLY A 82 4.92 -4.29 -22.28
C GLY A 82 5.31 -4.39 -20.81
N GLN A 83 6.03 -3.37 -20.36
CA GLN A 83 6.41 -3.19 -18.97
C GLN A 83 5.88 -1.85 -18.46
N ARG A 84 5.48 -1.82 -17.20
CA ARG A 84 4.99 -0.62 -16.52
C ARG A 84 5.75 -0.43 -15.23
N GLU A 85 6.14 0.80 -14.94
CA GLU A 85 6.69 1.14 -13.65
C GLU A 85 5.55 1.26 -12.64
N THR A 86 5.70 0.60 -11.50
CA THR A 86 4.80 0.77 -10.36
C THR A 86 5.15 2.05 -9.60
N ASP A 87 4.25 2.54 -8.76
CA ASP A 87 4.49 3.74 -7.93
C ASP A 87 5.74 3.61 -7.04
N HIS A 88 6.09 2.38 -6.69
CA HIS A 88 7.27 2.01 -5.89
C HIS A 88 8.56 1.87 -6.73
N GLY A 89 8.52 2.21 -8.02
CA GLY A 89 9.65 2.15 -8.94
C GLY A 89 10.01 0.75 -9.42
N GLN A 90 9.24 -0.28 -9.06
CA GLN A 90 9.47 -1.64 -9.55
C GLN A 90 8.87 -1.78 -10.94
N THR A 91 9.60 -2.44 -11.85
CA THR A 91 9.13 -2.70 -13.21
C THR A 91 8.29 -3.97 -13.22
N ARG A 92 7.02 -3.83 -13.61
CA ARG A 92 6.09 -4.93 -13.81
C ARG A 92 5.97 -5.25 -15.28
N VAL A 93 6.29 -6.48 -15.66
CA VAL A 93 6.29 -6.97 -17.03
C VAL A 93 5.02 -7.78 -17.26
N HIS A 94 4.31 -7.49 -18.34
CA HIS A 94 3.02 -8.07 -18.66
C HIS A 94 3.11 -9.00 -19.87
N PHE A 95 2.51 -10.18 -19.72
CA PHE A 95 2.43 -11.20 -20.76
C PHE A 95 0.99 -11.63 -20.98
N GLU A 96 0.69 -11.98 -22.23
CA GLU A 96 -0.61 -12.50 -22.62
C GLU A 96 -0.46 -13.72 -23.53
N GLY A 97 -1.17 -14.80 -23.19
CA GLY A 97 -1.27 -15.98 -24.05
C GLY A 97 -2.03 -15.68 -25.34
N ARG A 98 -1.63 -16.32 -26.45
CA ARG A 98 -2.32 -16.12 -27.72
C ARG A 98 -3.69 -16.78 -27.69
N LEU A 99 -4.70 -16.13 -28.26
CA LEU A 99 -6.08 -16.65 -28.27
C LEU A 99 -6.19 -18.04 -28.85
N LEU A 100 -5.52 -18.32 -29.98
CA LEU A 100 -5.56 -19.63 -30.63
C LEU A 100 -4.99 -20.76 -29.76
N GLN A 101 -3.92 -20.48 -29.01
CA GLN A 101 -3.30 -21.42 -28.06
C GLN A 101 -4.20 -21.62 -26.83
N CYS A 102 -4.74 -20.53 -26.27
CA CYS A 102 -5.60 -20.60 -25.09
C CYS A 102 -6.97 -21.23 -25.38
N ARG A 103 -7.52 -21.02 -26.58
CA ARG A 103 -8.82 -21.54 -27.03
C ARG A 103 -8.88 -23.07 -26.98
N HIS A 104 -7.83 -23.73 -27.47
CA HIS A 104 -7.75 -25.18 -27.56
C HIS A 104 -6.91 -25.81 -26.43
N CYS A 105 -6.61 -25.05 -25.37
CA CYS A 105 -5.80 -25.55 -24.28
C CYS A 105 -6.63 -26.47 -23.35
N PRO A 106 -6.16 -27.68 -23.03
CA PRO A 106 -6.88 -28.59 -22.13
C PRO A 106 -7.02 -28.03 -20.71
N LYS A 107 -6.08 -27.18 -20.29
CA LYS A 107 -6.09 -26.53 -18.96
C LYS A 107 -6.84 -25.19 -18.94
N LYS A 108 -7.55 -24.80 -20.01
CA LYS A 108 -8.21 -23.50 -20.16
C LYS A 108 -9.07 -23.11 -18.95
N TYR A 109 -9.89 -24.04 -18.45
CA TYR A 109 -10.82 -23.80 -17.33
C TYR A 109 -10.13 -23.59 -15.97
N HIS A 110 -8.96 -24.20 -15.75
CA HIS A 110 -8.14 -23.99 -14.54
C HIS A 110 -7.10 -22.87 -14.72
N CYS A 111 -6.81 -22.49 -15.96
CA CYS A 111 -5.86 -21.45 -16.30
C CYS A 111 -6.49 -20.05 -16.22
N MET A 112 -7.71 -19.88 -16.71
CA MET A 112 -8.33 -18.56 -16.91
C MET A 112 -9.49 -18.32 -15.95
N GLN A 113 -9.61 -17.09 -15.44
CA GLN A 113 -10.78 -16.68 -14.65
C GLN A 113 -12.06 -16.72 -15.50
N ASN A 114 -11.95 -16.27 -16.76
CA ASN A 114 -13.04 -16.32 -17.72
C ASN A 114 -12.60 -17.10 -18.98
N PRO A 115 -12.84 -18.42 -19.05
CA PRO A 115 -12.48 -19.25 -20.20
C PRO A 115 -13.07 -18.77 -21.53
N SER A 116 -14.33 -18.28 -21.55
CA SER A 116 -14.99 -17.87 -22.80
C SER A 116 -14.33 -16.66 -23.48
N SER A 117 -13.50 -15.92 -22.73
CA SER A 117 -12.66 -14.84 -23.29
C SER A 117 -11.78 -15.33 -24.44
N ALA A 118 -11.25 -16.56 -24.40
CA ALA A 118 -10.40 -17.08 -25.47
C ALA A 118 -11.17 -17.36 -26.79
N ASP A 119 -12.49 -17.48 -26.71
CA ASP A 119 -13.35 -17.85 -27.84
C ASP A 119 -13.81 -16.63 -28.65
N HIS A 120 -13.72 -15.43 -28.06
CA HIS A 120 -14.11 -14.18 -28.71
C HIS A 120 -12.92 -13.52 -29.43
N ARG A 121 -13.16 -12.99 -30.64
CA ARG A 121 -12.12 -12.34 -31.46
C ARG A 121 -11.45 -11.12 -30.80
N LYS A 122 -12.17 -10.43 -29.91
CA LYS A 122 -11.68 -9.29 -29.11
C LYS A 122 -11.39 -9.67 -27.66
N GLY A 123 -11.43 -10.96 -27.33
CA GLY A 123 -11.12 -11.40 -25.98
C GLY A 123 -9.61 -11.40 -25.72
N ALA A 124 -9.24 -11.79 -24.50
CA ALA A 124 -7.87 -11.95 -24.07
C ALA A 124 -7.58 -13.41 -23.69
N GLY A 125 -6.36 -13.85 -23.97
CA GLY A 125 -5.84 -15.11 -23.44
C GLY A 125 -5.45 -14.99 -21.97
N ARG A 126 -4.71 -15.98 -21.45
CA ARG A 126 -4.19 -15.91 -20.07
C ARG A 126 -3.25 -14.73 -19.91
N GLN A 127 -3.56 -13.83 -18.97
CA GLN A 127 -2.69 -12.71 -18.60
C GLN A 127 -1.89 -13.06 -17.34
N VAL A 128 -0.58 -12.88 -17.40
CA VAL A 128 0.31 -13.01 -16.24
C VAL A 128 1.25 -11.82 -16.19
N SER A 129 1.74 -11.51 -15.00
CA SER A 129 2.70 -10.43 -14.82
C SER A 129 3.72 -10.77 -13.77
N PHE A 130 4.95 -10.33 -13.99
CA PHE A 130 6.07 -10.55 -13.10
C PHE A 130 6.69 -9.21 -12.71
N ILE A 131 7.18 -9.13 -11.48
CA ILE A 131 7.98 -8.00 -11.02
C ILE A 131 9.43 -8.34 -11.32
N ILE A 132 10.11 -7.50 -12.10
CA ILE A 132 11.56 -7.59 -12.28
C ILE A 132 12.19 -6.60 -11.32
N GLU A 133 13.12 -7.10 -10.50
CA GLU A 133 14.00 -6.25 -9.72
C GLU A 133 15.02 -5.61 -10.66
N ASN A 134 14.66 -4.47 -11.22
CA ASN A 134 15.65 -3.55 -11.74
C ASN A 134 16.31 -2.88 -10.53
N LYS A 135 17.65 -2.85 -10.49
CA LYS A 135 18.43 -2.01 -9.57
C LYS A 135 18.10 -0.54 -9.88
N ARG A 136 16.96 -0.08 -9.40
CA ARG A 136 16.51 1.29 -9.58
C ARG A 136 17.34 2.20 -8.71
N LEU A 137 17.58 3.42 -9.20
CA LEU A 137 18.17 4.47 -8.39
C LEU A 137 17.31 4.70 -7.14
N PRO A 138 17.92 4.91 -5.96
CA PRO A 138 17.19 5.29 -4.76
C PRO A 138 16.31 6.51 -5.04
N ASN A 139 15.06 6.47 -4.58
CA ASN A 139 14.11 7.57 -4.74
C ASN A 139 13.79 8.23 -3.39
N TYR A 140 12.96 9.29 -3.41
CA TYR A 140 12.57 10.01 -2.19
C TYR A 140 11.86 9.14 -1.15
N THR A 141 11.18 8.07 -1.56
CA THR A 141 10.59 7.10 -0.63
C THR A 141 11.67 6.27 0.05
N ASP A 142 12.72 5.86 -0.66
CA ASP A 142 13.84 5.12 -0.06
C ASP A 142 14.64 6.00 0.90
N TRP A 143 14.85 7.26 0.54
CA TRP A 143 15.41 8.27 1.45
C TRP A 143 14.60 8.37 2.74
N MET A 144 13.27 8.51 2.65
CA MET A 144 12.42 8.59 3.84
C MET A 144 12.44 7.29 4.65
N LYS A 145 12.41 6.12 3.99
CA LYS A 145 12.53 4.82 4.65
C LYS A 145 13.81 4.73 5.47
N HIS A 146 14.95 5.09 4.87
CA HIS A 146 16.23 5.08 5.56
C HIS A 146 16.23 6.02 6.79
N ARG A 147 15.64 7.21 6.66
CA ARG A 147 15.50 8.14 7.79
C ARG A 147 14.63 7.58 8.91
N VAL A 148 13.46 7.04 8.57
CA VAL A 148 12.51 6.49 9.54
C VAL A 148 13.07 5.23 10.21
N ASP A 149 13.78 4.37 9.48
CA ASP A 149 14.31 3.12 10.00
C ASP A 149 15.62 3.31 10.81
N SER A 150 16.21 4.51 10.78
CA SER A 150 17.35 4.88 11.63
C SER A 150 16.98 4.88 13.13
N PRO A 151 17.95 4.72 14.06
CA PRO A 151 17.67 4.77 15.50
C PRO A 151 16.91 6.04 15.92
N LYS A 152 17.33 7.20 15.40
CA LYS A 152 16.67 8.50 15.64
C LYS A 152 15.26 8.55 15.07
N GLY A 153 15.05 8.02 13.86
CA GLY A 153 13.73 7.96 13.23
C GLY A 153 12.75 7.09 14.02
N LYS A 154 13.23 5.94 14.51
CA LYS A 154 12.47 5.03 15.37
C LYS A 154 12.09 5.66 16.70
N GLU A 155 13.00 6.41 17.32
CA GLU A 155 12.74 7.16 18.56
C GLU A 155 11.67 8.24 18.34
N ILE A 156 11.80 9.05 17.28
CA ILE A 156 10.81 10.07 16.92
C ILE A 156 9.44 9.44 16.67
N TYR A 157 9.39 8.32 15.93
CA TYR A 157 8.14 7.60 15.68
C TYR A 157 7.54 7.04 16.99
N SER A 158 8.36 6.45 17.86
CA SER A 158 7.91 5.94 19.16
C SER A 158 7.31 7.05 20.02
N HIS A 159 7.92 8.23 20.04
CA HIS A 159 7.40 9.38 20.78
C HIS A 159 6.01 9.82 20.28
N ARG A 160 5.71 9.67 18.98
CA ARG A 160 4.37 10.00 18.45
C ARG A 160 3.26 9.18 19.12
N MET A 161 3.54 7.97 19.58
CA MET A 161 2.56 7.13 20.27
C MET A 161 2.07 7.74 21.59
N SER A 162 2.91 8.49 22.30
CA SER A 162 2.54 9.12 23.56
C SER A 162 2.01 10.54 23.38
N VAL A 163 2.50 11.31 22.38
CA VAL A 163 2.10 12.71 22.23
C VAL A 163 1.00 12.96 21.20
N VAL A 164 0.96 12.20 20.12
CA VAL A 164 0.09 12.48 18.96
C VAL A 164 -1.11 11.55 18.92
N GLU A 165 -0.90 10.24 19.13
CA GLU A 165 -2.01 9.26 19.09
C GLU A 165 -3.13 9.55 20.09
N PRO A 166 -2.88 10.00 21.36
CA PRO A 166 -3.97 10.32 22.28
C PRO A 166 -4.85 11.48 21.81
N VAL A 167 -4.27 12.46 21.09
CA VAL A 167 -5.01 13.59 20.52
C VAL A 167 -5.99 13.09 19.45
N PHE A 168 -5.50 12.28 18.51
CA PHE A 168 -6.33 11.66 17.47
C PHE A 168 -7.37 10.70 18.06
N GLY A 169 -7.00 9.93 19.09
CA GLY A 169 -7.91 9.03 19.80
C GLY A 169 -9.04 9.80 20.48
N ASN A 170 -8.74 10.87 21.22
CA ASN A 170 -9.78 11.70 21.84
C ASN A 170 -10.70 12.32 20.79
N ILE A 171 -10.15 13.00 19.76
CA ILE A 171 -10.95 13.65 18.72
C ILE A 171 -11.80 12.63 17.93
N GLY A 172 -11.21 11.51 17.54
CA GLY A 172 -11.87 10.51 16.70
C GLY A 172 -12.87 9.64 17.45
N THR A 173 -12.53 9.18 18.65
CA THR A 173 -13.34 8.22 19.42
C THR A 173 -14.23 8.91 20.44
N THR A 174 -13.68 9.77 21.30
CA THR A 174 -14.44 10.43 22.37
C THR A 174 -15.31 11.56 21.83
N LYS A 175 -14.76 12.42 20.97
CA LYS A 175 -15.48 13.52 20.32
C LYS A 175 -16.18 13.10 19.02
N LYS A 176 -16.01 11.84 18.60
CA LYS A 176 -16.71 11.20 17.48
C LYS A 176 -16.50 11.86 16.10
N LEU A 177 -15.39 12.60 15.90
CA LEU A 177 -15.03 13.12 14.57
C LEU A 177 -14.27 12.07 13.75
N ASN A 178 -14.96 10.98 13.42
CA ASN A 178 -14.41 9.92 12.56
C ASN A 178 -14.53 10.24 11.06
N ARG A 179 -15.35 11.23 10.69
CA ARG A 179 -15.52 11.78 9.33
C ARG A 179 -15.80 13.28 9.41
N PHE A 180 -15.29 14.04 8.45
CA PHE A 180 -15.68 15.45 8.31
C PHE A 180 -17.11 15.54 7.80
N SER A 181 -17.92 16.39 8.45
CA SER A 181 -19.32 16.62 8.07
C SER A 181 -19.49 17.73 7.04
N LEU A 182 -18.45 18.55 6.84
CA LEU A 182 -18.45 19.66 5.89
C LEU A 182 -17.72 19.30 4.60
N ARG A 183 -18.09 19.97 3.50
CA ARG A 183 -17.43 19.85 2.20
C ARG A 183 -16.64 21.11 1.85
N GLY A 184 -15.48 20.92 1.22
CA GLY A 184 -14.58 21.99 0.79
C GLY A 184 -13.49 22.30 1.82
N LYS A 185 -12.26 22.51 1.34
CA LYS A 185 -11.04 22.67 2.15
C LYS A 185 -11.20 23.70 3.28
N LYS A 186 -11.76 24.87 2.98
CA LYS A 186 -11.94 25.95 3.97
C LYS A 186 -12.84 25.53 5.13
N LYS A 187 -13.96 24.87 4.84
CA LYS A 187 -14.93 24.43 5.85
C LYS A 187 -14.38 23.26 6.67
N VAL A 188 -13.76 22.28 6.00
CA VAL A 188 -13.10 21.14 6.65
C VAL A 188 -11.98 21.61 7.59
N GLN A 189 -11.18 22.59 7.16
CA GLN A 189 -10.13 23.20 7.99
C GLN A 189 -10.71 23.84 9.26
N GLY A 190 -11.80 24.62 9.13
CA GLY A 190 -12.46 25.23 10.28
C GLY A 190 -13.03 24.20 11.26
N GLN A 191 -13.67 23.14 10.74
CA GLN A 191 -14.13 22.02 11.57
C GLN A 191 -12.97 21.37 12.32
N TRP A 192 -11.86 21.07 11.64
CA TRP A 192 -10.68 20.49 12.28
C TRP A 192 -10.11 21.38 13.39
N GLN A 193 -9.95 22.67 13.13
CA GLN A 193 -9.46 23.64 14.11
C GLN A 193 -10.36 23.74 15.34
N LEU A 194 -11.68 23.70 15.17
CA LEU A 194 -12.63 23.71 16.29
C LEU A 194 -12.45 22.48 17.18
N TYR A 195 -12.30 21.29 16.60
CA TYR A 195 -12.07 20.07 17.38
C TYR A 195 -10.71 20.07 18.10
N CYS A 196 -9.67 20.61 17.46
CA CYS A 196 -8.38 20.83 18.12
C CYS A 196 -8.50 21.79 19.31
N LEU A 197 -9.28 22.87 19.17
CA LEU A 197 -9.51 23.81 20.27
C LEU A 197 -10.23 23.14 21.44
N VAL A 198 -11.31 22.39 21.17
CA VAL A 198 -12.04 21.64 22.20
C VAL A 198 -11.13 20.66 22.93
N HIS A 199 -10.28 19.92 22.20
CA HIS A 199 -9.29 19.02 22.80
C HIS A 199 -8.31 19.77 23.73
N ASN A 200 -7.80 20.91 23.30
CA ASN A 200 -6.84 21.70 24.08
C ASN A 200 -7.49 22.28 25.35
N ILE A 201 -8.72 22.79 25.26
CA ILE A 201 -9.47 23.30 26.42
C ILE A 201 -9.69 22.18 27.45
N GLU A 202 -10.11 21.00 26.99
CA GLU A 202 -10.29 19.83 27.87
C GLU A 202 -8.98 19.41 28.54
N LYS A 203 -7.85 19.47 27.81
CA LYS A 203 -6.54 19.18 28.40
C LYS A 203 -6.18 20.21 29.50
N LEU A 204 -6.41 21.50 29.25
CA LEU A 204 -6.14 22.56 30.23
C LEU A 204 -7.05 22.44 31.45
N ALA A 205 -8.33 22.12 31.27
CA ALA A 205 -9.25 21.94 32.40
C ALA A 205 -8.84 20.76 33.31
N ASN A 206 -8.38 19.65 32.72
CA ASN A 206 -8.04 18.45 33.48
C ASN A 206 -6.63 18.45 34.06
N TYR A 207 -5.67 19.11 33.40
CA TYR A 207 -4.24 19.02 33.76
C TYR A 207 -3.57 20.38 33.97
N GLY A 208 -4.27 21.50 33.75
CA GLY A 208 -3.70 22.84 33.86
C GLY A 208 -3.26 23.20 35.27
N HIS A 209 -3.93 22.67 36.30
CA HIS A 209 -3.55 22.89 37.70
C HIS A 209 -2.27 22.15 38.12
N LEU A 210 -1.99 20.99 37.52
CA LEU A 210 -0.79 20.18 37.80
C LEU A 210 0.50 20.82 37.25
N ALA A 211 0.40 21.77 36.31
CA ALA A 211 1.56 22.46 35.73
C ALA A 211 1.86 23.81 36.40
N ALA A 212 0.97 24.29 37.28
CA ALA A 212 1.10 25.55 38.01
C ALA A 212 1.53 25.36 39.48
N SER A 213 1.85 24.12 39.87
CA SER A 213 2.38 23.72 41.18
C SER A 213 3.82 23.25 41.01
#